data_AF-A0A916VYR7-F1
#
_entry.id   AF-A0A916VYR7-F1
#
_cell.length_a   1.000
_cell.length_b   1.000
_cell.length_c   1.000
_cell.angle_alpha   90.00
_cell.angle_beta   90.00
_cell.angle_gamma   90.00
#
_symmetry.space_group_name_H-M   'P 1'
#
loop_
_entity.id
_entity.type
_entity.pdbx_description
1 polymer ?
#
loop_
_entity_poly.entity_id
_entity_poly.type
_entity_poly.pdbx_seq_one_letter_code
_entity_poly.pdbx_strand_id
1 'polypeptide(L)'
;MLSQIYYLLRSKVDGSYISANPDSDSTVKFLLLFQEDFDAHSYLNTHAPDLSDRFTIESIPPTQLKAILKRWDFQGVGVIQDPLLPNIEFLIVS
;
A
#
# COMPACT_ATOMS: atom_id res chain seq x y z
N MET A 1 23.58 -2.84 -6.80
CA MET A 1 22.67 -3.36 -5.77
C MET A 1 21.33 -2.69 -6.02
N LEU A 2 20.33 -3.44 -6.48
CA LEU A 2 19.03 -2.87 -6.86
C LEU A 2 18.32 -2.42 -5.58
N SER A 3 18.32 -1.11 -5.33
CA SER A 3 17.46 -0.51 -4.32
C SER A 3 16.02 -0.64 -4.81
N GLN A 4 15.36 -1.73 -4.46
CA GLN A 4 13.95 -1.91 -4.78
C GLN A 4 13.18 -0.86 -3.97
N ILE A 5 12.57 0.11 -4.66
CA ILE A 5 11.76 1.16 -4.03
C ILE A 5 10.32 0.67 -4.06
N TYR A 6 9.62 0.81 -2.95
CA TYR A 6 8.19 0.56 -2.90
C TYR A 6 7.44 1.88 -2.92
N TYR A 7 6.28 1.88 -3.57
CA TYR A 7 5.39 3.02 -3.61
C TYR A 7 4.18 2.73 -2.73
N LEU A 8 3.78 3.73 -1.95
CA LEU A 8 2.70 3.67 -0.99
C LEU A 8 1.69 4.78 -1.28
N LEU A 9 0.43 4.51 -1.01
CA LEU A 9 -0.61 5.54 -1.02
C LEU A 9 -0.82 6.07 0.40
N ARG A 10 -0.46 7.34 0.60
CA ARG A 10 -0.61 8.05 1.87
C ARG A 10 -1.72 9.08 1.79
N SER A 11 -2.61 9.06 2.77
CA SER A 11 -3.65 10.06 2.95
C SER A 11 -3.04 11.40 3.36
N LYS A 12 -3.38 12.47 2.65
CA LYS A 12 -3.02 13.85 3.02
C LYS A 12 -3.81 14.37 4.21
N VAL A 13 -4.95 13.75 4.53
CA VAL A 13 -5.85 14.18 5.61
C VAL A 13 -5.31 13.77 6.98
N ASP A 14 -4.87 12.52 7.11
CA ASP A 14 -4.49 11.92 8.39
C ASP A 14 -3.06 11.36 8.38
N GLY A 15 -2.41 11.27 7.22
CA GLY A 15 -1.08 10.69 7.09
C GLY A 15 -1.04 9.16 7.15
N SER A 16 -2.21 8.52 7.24
CA SER A 16 -2.40 7.07 7.18
C SER A 16 -2.14 6.50 5.79
N TYR A 17 -1.89 5.21 5.72
CA TYR A 17 -1.67 4.48 4.48
C TYR A 17 -2.88 3.62 4.11
N ILE A 18 -3.04 3.37 2.82
CA ILE A 18 -4.06 2.43 2.35
C ILE A 18 -3.69 1.01 2.79
N SER A 19 -4.68 0.30 3.35
CA SER A 19 -4.54 -1.09 3.75
C SER A 19 -5.56 -1.97 3.05
N ALA A 20 -5.17 -3.21 2.78
CA ALA A 20 -6.05 -4.26 2.32
C ALA A 20 -6.35 -5.24 3.47
N ASN A 21 -7.58 -5.73 3.50
CA ASN A 21 -8.05 -6.74 4.43
C ASN A 21 -8.51 -7.94 3.57
N PRO A 22 -7.87 -9.12 3.69
CA PRO A 22 -8.25 -10.30 2.90
C PRO A 22 -9.62 -10.86 3.29
N ASP A 23 -10.01 -10.68 4.55
CA ASP A 23 -11.30 -11.10 5.10
C ASP A 23 -12.02 -9.88 5.66
N SER A 24 -13.28 -9.68 5.26
CA SER A 24 -14.13 -8.58 5.76
C SER A 24 -14.38 -8.66 7.27
N ASP A 25 -14.25 -9.84 7.87
CA ASP A 25 -14.44 -10.09 9.32
C ASP A 25 -13.12 -10.04 10.10
N SER A 26 -11.98 -9.98 9.39
CA SER A 26 -10.68 -9.99 10.01
C SER A 26 -10.20 -8.59 10.39
N THR A 27 -9.77 -8.44 11.65
CA THR A 27 -9.10 -7.24 12.17
C THR A 27 -7.70 -7.02 11.58
N VAL A 28 -7.20 -7.97 10.78
CA VAL A 28 -5.85 -7.90 10.22
C VAL A 28 -5.79 -6.94 9.03
N LYS A 29 -4.85 -6.00 9.13
CA LYS A 29 -4.61 -4.97 8.13
C LYS A 29 -3.25 -5.22 7.49
N PHE A 30 -3.24 -5.25 6.15
CA PHE A 30 -2.02 -5.37 5.37
C PHE A 30 -1.75 -4.06 4.64
N LEU A 31 -0.53 -3.55 4.73
CA LEU A 31 -0.13 -2.33 4.04
C LEU A 31 -0.06 -2.57 2.53
N LEU A 32 -0.79 -1.81 1.73
CA LEU A 32 -0.75 -1.95 0.28
C LEU A 32 0.54 -1.34 -0.29
N LEU A 33 1.31 -2.16 -1.00
CA LEU A 33 2.55 -1.78 -1.67
C LEU A 33 2.40 -1.91 -3.18
N PHE A 34 2.97 -0.93 -3.88
CA PHE A 34 3.10 -0.93 -5.33
C PHE A 34 4.57 -1.04 -5.71
N GLN A 35 4.86 -1.79 -6.78
CA GLN A 35 6.21 -1.94 -7.30
C GLN A 35 6.64 -0.71 -8.11
N GLU A 36 5.68 -0.04 -8.75
CA GLU A 36 5.91 1.13 -9.60
C GLU A 36 4.99 2.30 -9.22
N ASP A 37 5.46 3.52 -9.47
CA ASP A 37 4.70 4.76 -9.18
C ASP A 37 3.40 4.84 -9.99
N PHE A 38 3.47 4.49 -11.27
CA PHE A 38 2.31 4.55 -12.16
C PHE A 38 1.24 3.53 -11.80
N ASP A 39 1.60 2.39 -11.18
CA ASP A 39 0.64 1.41 -10.69
C ASP A 39 -0.20 2.00 -9.56
N ALA A 40 0.46 2.71 -8.63
CA ALA A 40 -0.23 3.38 -7.52
C ALA A 40 -1.20 4.45 -8.03
N HIS A 41 -0.77 5.25 -9.01
CA HIS A 41 -1.63 6.22 -9.68
C HIS A 41 -2.81 5.56 -10.42
N SER A 42 -2.54 4.49 -11.17
CA SER A 42 -3.56 3.78 -11.97
C SER A 42 -4.60 3.12 -11.07
N TYR A 43 -4.17 2.49 -9.99
CA TYR A 43 -5.04 1.87 -8.99
C TYR A 43 -5.95 2.91 -8.32
N LEU A 44 -5.37 4.04 -7.87
CA LEU A 44 -6.11 5.12 -7.23
C LEU A 44 -7.16 5.71 -8.18
N ASN A 45 -6.79 5.96 -9.44
CA ASN A 45 -7.70 6.49 -10.44
C ASN A 45 -8.81 5.50 -10.82
N THR A 46 -8.53 4.18 -10.77
CA THR A 46 -9.50 3.14 -11.13
C THR A 46 -10.49 2.86 -10.01
N HIS A 47 -10.01 2.77 -8.77
CA HIS A 47 -10.84 2.36 -7.64
C HIS A 47 -11.40 3.53 -6.80
N ALA A 48 -10.73 4.67 -6.77
CA ALA A 48 -11.12 5.81 -5.94
C ALA A 48 -10.76 7.16 -6.58
N PRO A 49 -11.28 7.47 -7.80
CA PRO A 49 -10.97 8.73 -8.48
C PRO A 49 -11.36 9.96 -7.64
N ASP A 50 -12.49 9.91 -6.92
CA ASP A 50 -12.94 10.99 -6.02
C ASP A 50 -12.02 11.25 -4.83
N LEU A 51 -11.17 10.27 -4.47
CA LEU A 51 -10.22 10.41 -3.37
C LEU A 51 -8.81 10.73 -3.86
N SER A 52 -8.57 10.77 -5.17
CA SER A 52 -7.24 10.95 -5.75
C SER A 52 -6.54 12.20 -5.24
N ASP A 53 -7.25 13.33 -5.13
CA ASP A 53 -6.72 14.58 -4.57
C ASP A 53 -6.32 14.50 -3.09
N ARG A 54 -6.94 13.58 -2.33
CA ARG A 54 -6.70 13.37 -0.90
C ARG A 54 -5.57 12.40 -0.61
N PHE A 55 -5.07 11.68 -1.61
CA PHE A 55 -3.94 10.79 -1.47
C PHE A 55 -2.70 11.36 -2.16
N THR A 56 -1.53 10.93 -1.71
CA THR A 56 -0.24 11.18 -2.33
C THR A 56 0.51 9.88 -2.41
N ILE A 57 1.35 9.73 -3.43
CA ILE A 57 2.24 8.58 -3.53
C ILE A 57 3.52 8.91 -2.76
N GLU A 58 3.94 7.98 -1.92
CA GLU A 58 5.16 8.06 -1.14
C GLU A 58 6.08 6.91 -1.54
N SER A 59 7.28 7.24 -2.01
CA SER A 59 8.32 6.26 -2.34
C SER A 59 9.19 5.99 -1.12
N ILE A 60 9.23 4.73 -0.70
CA ILE A 60 9.98 4.30 0.48
C ILE A 60 11.00 3.22 0.12
N PRO A 61 12.17 3.22 0.78
CA PRO A 61 13.07 2.09 0.71
C PRO A 61 12.53 0.92 1.57
N PRO A 62 12.91 -0.34 1.28
CA PRO A 62 12.46 -1.53 2.01
C PRO A 62 12.84 -1.49 3.49
N THR A 63 13.92 -0.77 3.81
CA THR A 63 14.41 -0.59 5.18
C THR A 63 13.45 0.20 6.05
N GLN A 64 12.65 1.10 5.48
CA GLN A 64 11.65 1.90 6.21
C GLN A 64 10.31 1.17 6.37
N LEU A 65 10.05 0.15 5.56
CA LEU A 65 8.81 -0.61 5.56
C LEU A 65 8.47 -1.18 6.95
N LYS A 66 9.45 -1.80 7.63
CA LYS A 66 9.25 -2.39 8.97
C LYS A 66 8.86 -1.34 10.02
N ALA A 67 9.35 -0.12 9.91
CA ALA A 67 9.00 0.97 10.82
C ALA A 67 7.55 1.43 10.60
N ILE A 68 7.10 1.50 9.35
CA ILE A 68 5.72 1.86 9.00
C ILE A 68 4.75 0.78 9.47
N LEU A 69 5.05 -0.50 9.19
CA LEU A 69 4.22 -1.63 9.63
C LEU A 69 3.97 -1.59 11.14
N LYS A 70 5.03 -1.42 11.94
CA LYS A 70 4.94 -1.35 13.39
C LYS A 70 4.20 -0.11 13.91
N ARG A 71 4.35 1.04 13.22
CA ARG A 71 3.71 2.31 13.63
C ARG A 71 2.19 2.28 13.48
N TRP A 72 1.70 1.59 12.45
CA TRP A 72 0.28 1.55 12.10
C TRP A 72 -0.38 0.20 12.42
N ASP A 73 0.33 -0.68 13.12
CA ASP A 73 -0.12 -2.01 13.54
C ASP A 73 -0.58 -2.89 12.36
N PHE A 74 0.17 -2.85 11.26
CA PHE A 74 -0.04 -3.72 10.10
C PHE A 74 0.59 -5.09 10.34
N GLN A 75 -0.14 -6.16 10.04
CA GLN A 75 0.34 -7.54 10.19
C GLN A 75 1.34 -7.93 9.09
N GLY A 76 1.29 -7.24 7.97
CA GLY A 76 2.13 -7.51 6.81
C GLY A 76 1.87 -6.54 5.68
N VAL A 77 2.25 -6.94 4.48
CA VAL A 77 2.10 -6.14 3.27
C VAL A 77 1.26 -6.88 2.23
N GLY A 78 0.43 -6.14 1.50
CA GLY A 78 -0.24 -6.61 0.30
C GLY A 78 0.44 -6.01 -0.91
N VAL A 79 1.17 -6.80 -1.68
CA VAL A 79 1.81 -6.32 -2.91
C VAL A 79 0.80 -6.43 -4.04
N ILE A 80 0.50 -5.30 -4.69
CA ILE A 80 -0.33 -5.30 -5.89
C ILE A 80 0.50 -5.80 -7.05
N GLN A 81 0.06 -6.92 -7.66
CA GLN A 81 0.70 -7.51 -8.83
C GLN A 81 0.12 -6.93 -10.13
N ASP A 82 -1.14 -6.49 -10.10
CA ASP A 82 -1.82 -5.89 -11.25
C ASP A 82 -2.71 -4.73 -10.76
N PRO A 83 -2.57 -3.51 -11.29
CA PRO A 83 -3.41 -2.37 -10.87
C PRO A 83 -4.81 -2.38 -11.47
N LEU A 84 -5.05 -3.15 -12.55
CA LEU A 84 -6.33 -3.25 -13.26
C LEU A 84 -7.17 -4.43 -12.74
N LEU A 85 -6.51 -5.50 -12.31
CA LEU A 85 -7.11 -6.66 -11.67
C LEU A 85 -6.67 -6.68 -10.21
N PRO A 86 -7.57 -6.70 -9.20
CA PRO A 86 -7.21 -6.62 -7.79
C PRO A 86 -6.55 -7.91 -7.25
N ASN A 87 -5.47 -8.37 -7.89
CA ASN A 87 -4.61 -9.45 -7.45
C ASN A 87 -3.59 -8.88 -6.47
N ILE A 88 -3.86 -9.12 -5.19
CA ILE A 88 -3.02 -8.69 -4.07
C ILE A 88 -2.33 -9.93 -3.50
N GLU A 89 -1.01 -9.90 -3.45
CA GLU A 89 -0.21 -10.92 -2.78
C GLU A 89 0.06 -10.50 -1.34
N PHE A 90 -0.54 -11.21 -0.39
CA PHE A 90 -0.37 -10.92 1.03
C PHE A 90 0.87 -11.63 1.58
N LEU A 91 1.83 -10.86 2.05
CA LEU A 91 3.06 -11.31 2.68
C LEU A 91 3.05 -10.93 4.16
N ILE A 92 3.09 -11.93 5.03
CA ILE A 92 3.23 -11.72 6.47
C ILE A 92 4.69 -11.42 6.76
N VAL A 93 4.96 -10.27 7.37
CA VAL A 93 6.32 -9.87 7.77
C VAL A 93 6.49 -10.25 9.24
N SER A 94 7.08 -11.42 9.49
CA SER A 94 7.38 -11.95 10.82
C SER A 94 8.65 -11.36 11.47
#